data_AF-A0A9D5B5W7-F1
#
_entry.id   AF-A0A9D5B5W7-F1
#
_cell.length_a   1.000
_cell.length_b   1.000
_cell.length_c   1.000
_cell.angle_alpha   90.00
_cell.angle_beta   90.00
_cell.angle_gamma   90.00
#
_symmetry.space_group_name_H-M   'P 1'
#
loop_
_entity.id
_entity.type
_entity.pdbx_description
1 polymer ?
#
loop_
_entity_poly.entity_id
_entity_poly.type
_entity_poly.pdbx_seq_one_letter_code
_entity_poly.pdbx_strand_id
1 'polypeptide(L)'
;SYVLQPVTGKAKYSKLHSSEVADSKQPLQTAVVNLDDVTISLSKDGYRDMMKLADNFATFNQRLKYAHFRPLVPVKADSRSWWKYAYRAVSDQMKKASGKMSWEQVLRYTRLQKRYISLYASLLKSDPSQVTISGSREIEDLDRELDIELILQWRMLAHKFVEKSTESNLNARKQKVGKSWWSFGWCGVLSRNTFNLIFQPLNLDFTLVLTVLLTYNHIHC
;
A
#
# COMPACT_ATOMS: atom_id res chain seq x y z
N SER A 1 7.69 40.73 -3.04
CA SER A 1 7.99 39.93 -1.84
C SER A 1 8.18 38.50 -2.29
N TYR A 2 9.29 37.86 -1.92
CA TYR A 2 9.52 36.44 -2.19
C TYR A 2 8.98 35.61 -1.03
N VAL A 3 8.27 34.53 -1.32
CA VAL A 3 7.78 33.58 -0.30
C VAL A 3 8.94 32.86 0.37
N LEU A 4 9.90 32.42 -0.44
CA LEU A 4 11.15 31.82 -0.02
C LEU A 4 12.28 32.77 -0.40
N GLN A 5 13.10 33.18 0.58
CA GLN A 5 14.30 33.96 0.28
C GLN A 5 15.32 33.08 -0.46
N PRO A 6 16.26 33.67 -1.24
CA PRO A 6 17.29 32.89 -1.92
C PRO A 6 18.00 31.95 -0.94
N VAL A 7 17.98 30.65 -1.23
CA VAL A 7 18.59 29.60 -0.40
C VAL A 7 19.84 29.09 -1.09
N THR A 8 20.93 28.94 -0.33
CA THR A 8 22.15 28.26 -0.76
C THR A 8 22.25 26.90 -0.07
N GLY A 9 22.99 25.96 -0.65
CA GLY A 9 23.16 24.64 -0.04
C GLY A 9 23.98 23.70 -0.90
N LYS A 10 24.19 22.49 -0.37
CA LYS A 10 24.89 21.39 -1.03
C LYS A 10 23.96 20.20 -1.19
N ALA A 11 23.87 19.66 -2.40
CA ALA A 11 23.15 18.41 -2.67
C ALA A 11 24.13 17.31 -3.07
N LYS A 12 23.92 16.10 -2.55
CA LYS A 12 24.66 14.88 -2.92
C LYS A 12 23.66 13.84 -3.40
N TYR A 13 23.86 13.34 -4.62
CA TYR A 13 23.11 12.23 -5.18
C TYR A 13 24.03 11.02 -5.34
N SER A 14 23.55 9.84 -4.94
CA SER A 14 24.25 8.57 -5.15
C SER A 14 23.27 7.52 -5.66
N LYS A 15 23.71 6.76 -6.65
CA LYS A 15 22.97 5.65 -7.26
C LYS A 15 23.86 4.40 -7.24
N LEU A 16 23.36 3.32 -6.66
CA LEU A 16 24.05 2.02 -6.68
C LEU A 16 23.99 1.42 -8.08
N HIS A 17 25.13 0.90 -8.54
CA HIS A 17 25.22 0.21 -9.82
C HIS A 17 24.66 -1.22 -9.68
N SER A 18 24.04 -1.75 -10.74
CA SER A 18 23.33 -3.04 -10.72
C SER A 18 24.17 -4.24 -10.25
N SER A 19 25.50 -4.17 -10.35
CA SER A 19 26.46 -5.17 -9.88
C SER A 19 26.63 -5.23 -8.36
N GLU A 20 26.28 -4.17 -7.63
CA GLU A 20 26.42 -4.05 -6.16
C GLU A 20 25.10 -4.34 -5.41
N VAL A 21 24.02 -4.60 -6.16
CA VAL A 21 22.64 -4.75 -5.65
C VAL A 21 22.40 -6.10 -4.97
N ALA A 22 23.20 -7.12 -5.29
CA ALA A 22 22.92 -8.50 -4.89
C ALA A 22 22.97 -8.77 -3.37
N ASP A 23 23.60 -7.90 -2.58
CA ASP A 23 23.88 -8.20 -1.15
C ASP A 23 23.65 -7.02 -0.18
N SER A 24 23.13 -5.88 -0.66
CA SER A 24 23.02 -4.65 0.13
C SER A 24 21.56 -4.29 0.43
N LYS A 25 21.21 -4.14 1.72
CA LYS A 25 19.91 -3.57 2.16
C LYS A 25 19.80 -2.05 1.94
N GLN A 26 20.74 -1.45 1.21
CA GLN A 26 20.79 -0.01 0.98
C GLN A 26 19.86 0.42 -0.16
N PRO A 27 19.28 1.64 -0.09
CA PRO A 27 18.41 2.16 -1.14
C PRO A 27 19.17 2.36 -2.45
N LEU A 28 18.59 1.90 -3.57
CA LEU A 28 19.17 2.00 -4.92
C LEU A 28 19.57 3.43 -5.33
N GLN A 29 18.84 4.42 -4.80
CA GLN A 29 19.09 5.83 -5.05
C GLN A 29 18.94 6.58 -3.73
N THR A 30 19.93 7.41 -3.41
CA THR A 30 19.92 8.28 -2.24
C THR A 30 20.19 9.71 -2.71
N ALA A 31 19.34 10.65 -2.27
CA ALA A 31 19.55 12.08 -2.45
C ALA A 31 19.58 12.73 -1.07
N VAL A 32 20.67 13.44 -0.77
CA VAL A 32 20.84 14.21 0.47
C VAL A 32 20.99 15.67 0.09
N VAL A 33 20.19 16.54 0.68
CA VAL A 33 20.25 17.99 0.44
C VAL A 33 20.45 18.68 1.78
N ASN A 34 21.57 19.40 1.91
CA ASN A 34 21.91 20.22 3.06
C ASN A 34 21.74 21.68 2.63
N LEU A 35 20.68 22.32 3.09
CA LEU A 35 20.43 23.73 2.84
C LEU A 35 21.05 24.57 3.96
N ASP A 36 21.55 25.76 3.61
CA ASP A 36 21.89 26.81 4.56
C ASP A 36 20.58 27.45 5.09
N ASP A 37 20.64 28.63 5.73
CA ASP A 37 19.47 29.27 6.35
C ASP A 37 18.26 29.37 5.41
N VAL A 38 17.18 28.69 5.78
CA VAL A 38 15.91 28.70 5.05
C VAL A 38 14.96 29.68 5.71
N THR A 39 14.81 30.85 5.07
CA THR A 39 13.86 31.87 5.54
C THR A 39 12.63 31.92 4.63
N ILE A 40 11.46 31.68 5.23
CA ILE A 40 10.17 31.86 4.59
C ILE A 40 9.56 33.15 5.12
N SER A 41 9.32 34.11 4.23
CA SER A 41 8.76 35.41 4.57
C SER A 41 7.51 35.68 3.75
N LEU A 42 6.40 35.99 4.42
CA LEU A 42 5.13 36.19 3.75
C LEU A 42 4.58 37.58 4.07
N SER A 43 4.33 38.37 3.03
CA SER A 43 3.54 39.58 3.18
C SER A 43 2.08 39.22 3.48
N LYS A 44 1.31 40.17 4.01
CA LYS A 44 -0.12 39.98 4.27
C LYS A 44 -0.89 39.52 3.02
N ASP A 45 -0.58 40.08 1.86
CA ASP A 45 -1.21 39.68 0.59
C ASP A 45 -0.71 38.30 0.13
N GLY A 46 0.59 38.02 0.29
CA GLY A 46 1.15 36.69 0.02
C GLY A 46 0.52 35.59 0.87
N TYR A 47 0.13 35.90 2.11
CA TYR A 47 -0.62 34.98 2.97
C TYR A 47 -2.01 34.67 2.40
N ARG A 48 -2.74 35.71 1.99
CA ARG A 48 -4.06 35.52 1.36
C ARG A 48 -3.97 34.70 0.08
N ASP A 49 -2.96 34.95 -0.73
CA ASP A 49 -2.75 34.23 -1.98
C ASP A 49 -2.32 32.78 -1.74
N MET A 50 -1.49 32.53 -0.72
CA MET A 50 -1.15 31.17 -0.30
C MET A 50 -2.38 30.37 0.16
N MET A 51 -3.27 30.99 0.95
CA MET A 51 -4.51 30.33 1.38
C MET A 51 -5.43 30.02 0.19
N LYS A 52 -5.59 30.96 -0.75
CA LYS A 52 -6.34 30.70 -2.00
C LYS A 52 -5.71 29.57 -2.83
N LEU A 53 -4.38 29.51 -2.88
CA LEU A 53 -3.67 28.43 -3.57
C LEU A 53 -3.96 27.08 -2.91
N ALA A 54 -3.95 27.01 -1.58
CA ALA A 54 -4.31 25.80 -0.84
C ALA A 54 -5.76 25.36 -1.13
N ASP A 55 -6.72 26.29 -1.13
CA ASP A 55 -8.12 26.00 -1.47
C ASP A 55 -8.28 25.51 -2.93
N ASN A 56 -7.55 26.13 -3.86
CA ASN A 56 -7.53 25.72 -5.25
C ASN A 56 -6.95 24.32 -5.42
N PHE A 57 -5.90 23.99 -4.67
CA PHE A 57 -5.28 22.66 -4.69
C PHE A 57 -6.22 21.61 -4.10
N ALA A 58 -6.89 21.89 -2.98
CA ALA A 58 -7.91 21.02 -2.41
C ALA A 58 -9.06 20.75 -3.40
N THR A 59 -9.57 21.82 -4.03
CA THR A 59 -10.62 21.72 -5.05
C THR A 59 -10.15 20.94 -6.28
N PHE A 60 -8.89 21.14 -6.70
CA PHE A 60 -8.29 20.40 -7.81
C PHE A 60 -8.20 18.90 -7.50
N ASN A 61 -7.73 18.52 -6.32
CA ASN A 61 -7.66 17.12 -5.90
C ASN A 61 -9.05 16.48 -5.84
N GLN A 62 -10.07 17.21 -5.37
CA GLN A 62 -11.45 16.72 -5.40
C GLN A 62 -11.95 16.49 -6.82
N ARG A 63 -11.65 17.40 -7.76
CA ARG A 63 -12.00 17.24 -9.18
C ARG A 63 -11.28 16.04 -9.81
N LEU A 64 -10.02 15.79 -9.47
CA LEU A 64 -9.29 14.61 -9.95
C LEU A 64 -9.92 13.32 -9.42
N LYS A 65 -10.23 13.26 -8.12
CA LYS A 65 -10.85 12.09 -7.47
C LYS A 65 -12.15 11.66 -8.15
N TYR A 66 -12.98 12.62 -8.54
CA TYR A 66 -14.29 12.37 -9.17
C TYR A 66 -14.29 12.60 -10.69
N ALA A 67 -13.12 12.67 -11.33
CA ALA A 67 -13.02 12.98 -12.76
C ALA A 67 -13.79 12.00 -13.64
N HIS A 68 -13.87 10.72 -13.25
CA HIS A 68 -14.61 9.67 -13.96
C HIS A 68 -16.13 9.89 -14.00
N PHE A 69 -16.69 10.74 -13.12
CA PHE A 69 -18.09 11.14 -13.15
C PHE A 69 -18.35 12.43 -13.93
N ARG A 70 -17.28 13.15 -14.33
CA ARG A 70 -17.40 14.50 -14.87
C ARG A 70 -17.97 14.47 -16.31
N PRO A 71 -19.01 15.28 -16.62
CA PRO A 71 -19.51 15.40 -17.98
C PRO A 71 -18.48 16.04 -18.92
N LEU A 72 -18.46 15.61 -20.19
CA LEU A 72 -17.59 16.18 -21.24
C LEU A 72 -18.16 17.46 -21.87
N VAL A 73 -19.40 17.82 -21.54
CA VAL A 73 -20.13 18.97 -22.09
C VAL A 73 -20.04 20.19 -21.16
N PRO A 74 -20.06 21.42 -21.70
CA PRO A 74 -20.07 22.62 -20.87
C PRO A 74 -21.38 22.72 -20.06
N VAL A 75 -21.33 23.38 -18.91
CA VAL A 75 -22.47 23.52 -17.98
C VAL A 75 -23.71 24.08 -18.66
N LYS A 76 -23.53 25.05 -19.57
CA LYS A 76 -24.63 25.69 -20.30
C LYS A 76 -25.34 24.76 -21.30
N ALA A 77 -24.64 23.73 -21.81
CA ALA A 77 -25.21 22.80 -22.78
C ALA A 77 -26.10 21.74 -22.11
N ASP A 78 -25.71 21.26 -20.93
CA ASP A 78 -26.49 20.29 -20.16
C ASP A 78 -26.24 20.44 -18.66
N SER A 79 -26.97 21.35 -18.01
CA SER A 79 -26.84 21.58 -16.58
C SER A 79 -27.25 20.36 -15.73
N ARG A 80 -28.08 19.46 -16.27
CA ARG A 80 -28.59 18.28 -15.54
C ARG A 80 -27.50 17.24 -15.31
N SER A 81 -26.64 16.98 -16.30
CA SER A 81 -25.50 16.07 -16.10
C SER A 81 -24.50 16.61 -15.08
N TRP A 82 -24.32 17.94 -15.00
CA TRP A 82 -23.49 18.58 -13.98
C TRP A 82 -24.06 18.44 -12.56
N TRP A 83 -25.38 18.59 -12.39
CA TRP A 83 -26.03 18.29 -11.12
C TRP A 83 -25.92 16.81 -10.73
N LYS A 84 -26.06 15.89 -11.69
CA LYS A 84 -25.86 14.45 -11.46
C LYS A 84 -24.43 14.14 -11.03
N TYR A 85 -23.45 14.80 -11.63
CA TYR A 85 -22.04 14.72 -11.22
C TYR A 85 -21.85 15.20 -9.78
N ALA A 86 -22.35 16.40 -9.44
CA ALA A 86 -22.23 16.96 -8.09
C ALA A 86 -22.87 16.03 -7.04
N TYR A 87 -24.08 15.54 -7.32
CA TYR A 87 -24.77 14.58 -6.45
C TYR A 87 -23.96 13.31 -6.23
N ARG A 88 -23.39 12.72 -7.30
CA ARG A 88 -22.58 11.50 -7.20
C ARG A 88 -21.31 11.70 -6.39
N ALA A 89 -20.60 12.81 -6.61
CA ALA A 89 -19.37 13.13 -5.89
C ALA A 89 -19.63 13.28 -4.38
N VAL A 90 -20.66 14.05 -4.01
CA VAL A 90 -21.05 14.25 -2.60
C VAL A 90 -21.57 12.96 -1.98
N SER A 91 -22.41 12.21 -2.69
CA SER A 91 -22.95 10.94 -2.18
C SER A 91 -21.85 9.91 -1.91
N ASP A 92 -20.87 9.79 -2.83
CA ASP A 92 -19.74 8.89 -2.63
C ASP A 92 -18.87 9.34 -1.45
N GLN A 93 -18.61 10.65 -1.34
CA GLN A 93 -17.87 11.21 -0.20
C GLN A 93 -18.58 10.92 1.14
N MET A 94 -19.88 11.16 1.23
CA MET A 94 -20.67 10.89 2.43
C MET A 94 -20.70 9.39 2.74
N LYS A 95 -20.84 8.54 1.71
CA LYS A 95 -20.81 7.09 1.90
C LYS A 95 -19.47 6.63 2.47
N LYS A 96 -18.34 7.11 1.92
CA LYS A 96 -17.00 6.80 2.43
C LYS A 96 -16.81 7.32 3.86
N ALA A 97 -17.15 8.59 4.11
CA ALA A 97 -17.05 9.22 5.43
C ALA A 97 -17.95 8.56 6.49
N SER A 98 -19.09 7.97 6.09
CA SER A 98 -19.98 7.29 7.03
C SER A 98 -19.39 6.00 7.59
N GLY A 99 -18.36 5.42 6.96
CA GLY A 99 -17.82 4.11 7.30
C GLY A 99 -18.81 2.95 7.12
N LYS A 100 -20.02 3.21 6.59
CA LYS A 100 -21.08 2.21 6.46
C LYS A 100 -20.84 1.34 5.23
N MET A 101 -20.41 0.11 5.47
CA MET A 101 -20.43 -0.96 4.47
C MET A 101 -21.45 -2.01 4.87
N SER A 102 -22.15 -2.58 3.89
CA SER A 102 -22.96 -3.77 4.15
C SER A 102 -22.05 -4.97 4.41
N TRP A 103 -22.54 -5.96 5.16
CA TRP A 103 -21.76 -7.18 5.44
C TRP A 103 -21.36 -7.92 4.17
N GLU A 104 -22.19 -7.88 3.13
CA GLU A 104 -21.87 -8.45 1.82
C GLU A 104 -20.67 -7.73 1.17
N GLN A 105 -20.60 -6.40 1.31
CA GLN A 105 -19.46 -5.62 0.81
C GLN A 105 -18.18 -5.93 1.57
N VAL A 106 -18.26 -6.03 2.90
CA VAL A 106 -17.12 -6.43 3.75
C VAL A 106 -16.62 -7.81 3.34
N LEU A 107 -17.52 -8.79 3.22
CA LEU A 107 -17.16 -10.15 2.84
C LEU A 107 -16.53 -10.22 1.44
N ARG A 108 -17.09 -9.48 0.48
CA ARG A 108 -16.54 -9.37 -0.88
C ARG A 108 -15.13 -8.78 -0.85
N TYR A 109 -14.93 -7.71 -0.09
CA TYR A 109 -13.64 -7.04 0.03
C TYR A 109 -12.59 -7.94 0.69
N THR A 110 -12.94 -8.64 1.77
CA THR A 110 -12.06 -9.62 2.43
C THR A 110 -11.66 -10.76 1.49
N ARG A 111 -12.59 -11.26 0.67
CA ARG A 111 -12.29 -12.30 -0.35
C ARG A 111 -11.33 -11.76 -1.41
N LEU A 112 -11.57 -10.54 -1.88
CA LEU A 112 -10.72 -9.88 -2.88
C LEU A 112 -9.30 -9.66 -2.34
N GLN A 113 -9.18 -9.16 -1.11
CA GLN A 113 -7.91 -8.96 -0.42
C GLN A 113 -7.14 -10.27 -0.26
N LYS A 114 -7.78 -11.34 0.24
CA LYS A 114 -7.16 -12.65 0.39
C LYS A 114 -6.63 -13.17 -0.94
N ARG A 115 -7.44 -13.11 -2.00
CA ARG A 115 -7.05 -13.53 -3.36
C ARG A 115 -5.85 -12.72 -3.86
N TYR A 116 -5.93 -11.39 -3.80
CA TYR A 116 -4.89 -10.50 -4.27
C TYR A 116 -3.54 -10.77 -3.59
N ILE A 117 -3.52 -10.74 -2.25
CA ILE A 117 -2.30 -10.92 -1.46
C ILE A 117 -1.72 -12.31 -1.70
N SER A 118 -2.55 -13.36 -1.75
CA SER A 118 -2.07 -14.72 -2.01
C SER A 118 -1.40 -14.86 -3.38
N LEU A 119 -2.00 -14.26 -4.41
CA LEU A 119 -1.52 -14.33 -5.78
C LEU A 119 -0.22 -13.53 -5.93
N TYR A 120 -0.20 -12.30 -5.41
CA TYR A 120 0.98 -11.46 -5.43
C TYR A 120 2.16 -12.09 -4.67
N ALA A 121 1.91 -12.63 -3.47
CA ALA A 121 2.93 -13.33 -2.69
C ALA A 121 3.44 -14.60 -3.37
N SER A 122 2.60 -15.32 -4.10
CA SER A 122 3.02 -16.48 -4.90
C SER A 122 3.98 -16.06 -6.03
N LEU A 123 3.66 -14.97 -6.73
CA LEU A 123 4.50 -14.44 -7.80
C LEU A 123 5.86 -13.94 -7.27
N LEU A 124 5.87 -13.27 -6.11
CA LEU A 124 7.11 -12.88 -5.43
C LEU A 124 7.99 -14.07 -5.03
N LYS A 125 7.37 -15.21 -4.67
CA LYS A 125 8.11 -16.43 -4.33
C LYS A 125 8.67 -17.14 -5.56
N SER A 126 7.98 -17.07 -6.70
CA SER A 126 8.46 -17.69 -7.94
C SER A 126 9.65 -16.95 -8.55
N ASP A 127 9.73 -15.63 -8.38
CA ASP A 127 10.86 -14.82 -8.80
C ASP A 127 11.33 -13.90 -7.66
N PRO A 128 12.24 -14.39 -6.79
CA PRO A 128 12.74 -13.61 -5.66
C PRO A 128 13.53 -12.35 -6.05
N SER A 129 13.94 -12.22 -7.33
CA SER A 129 14.68 -11.07 -7.83
C SER A 129 13.76 -9.91 -8.24
N GLN A 130 12.46 -10.18 -8.43
CA GLN A 130 11.48 -9.15 -8.77
C GLN A 130 11.07 -8.32 -7.55
N VAL A 131 11.44 -7.03 -7.59
CA VAL A 131 10.99 -6.03 -6.61
C VAL A 131 9.52 -5.66 -6.81
N THR A 132 9.00 -5.78 -8.03
CA THR A 132 7.59 -5.51 -8.34
C THR A 132 7.12 -6.46 -9.43
N ILE A 133 5.98 -7.10 -9.19
CA ILE A 133 5.34 -7.98 -10.17
C ILE A 133 4.74 -7.13 -11.29
N SER A 134 5.15 -7.41 -12.53
CA SER A 134 4.60 -6.81 -13.76
C SER A 134 4.37 -7.89 -14.81
N GLY A 135 3.30 -7.77 -15.62
CA GLY A 135 2.97 -8.71 -16.69
C GLY A 135 2.06 -9.89 -16.31
N SER A 136 1.54 -9.92 -15.09
CA SER A 136 0.47 -10.86 -14.71
C SER A 136 -0.89 -10.25 -15.04
N ARG A 137 -1.57 -10.79 -16.06
CA ARG A 137 -2.92 -10.36 -16.46
C ARG A 137 -3.90 -10.38 -15.29
N GLU A 138 -3.81 -11.39 -14.42
CA GLU A 138 -4.70 -11.52 -13.26
C GLU A 138 -4.51 -10.39 -12.23
N ILE A 139 -3.27 -9.94 -11.99
CA ILE A 139 -3.03 -8.78 -11.11
C ILE A 139 -3.52 -7.50 -11.77
N GLU A 140 -3.27 -7.34 -13.08
CA GLU A 140 -3.70 -6.15 -13.81
C GLU A 140 -5.23 -6.00 -13.81
N ASP A 141 -5.96 -7.10 -13.97
CA ASP A 141 -7.42 -7.08 -13.91
C ASP A 141 -7.93 -6.74 -12.50
N LEU A 142 -7.28 -7.24 -11.46
CA LEU A 142 -7.61 -6.87 -10.07
C LEU A 142 -7.28 -5.41 -9.77
N ASP A 143 -6.13 -4.91 -10.24
CA ASP A 143 -5.70 -3.53 -10.05
C ASP A 143 -6.68 -2.52 -10.68
N ARG A 144 -7.38 -2.90 -11.76
CA ARG A 144 -8.42 -2.04 -12.38
C ARG A 144 -9.64 -1.83 -11.48
N GLU A 145 -9.91 -2.75 -10.55
CA GLU A 145 -11.07 -2.68 -9.64
C GLU A 145 -10.74 -1.98 -8.31
N LEU A 146 -9.48 -1.68 -8.05
CA LEU A 146 -8.98 -1.25 -6.75
C LEU A 146 -8.47 0.20 -6.77
N ASP A 147 -8.68 0.89 -5.65
CA ASP A 147 -8.03 2.19 -5.43
C ASP A 147 -6.51 2.00 -5.26
N ILE A 148 -5.72 2.94 -5.81
CA ILE A 148 -4.25 2.87 -5.79
C ILE A 148 -3.67 2.70 -4.38
N GLU A 149 -4.29 3.33 -3.38
CA GLU A 149 -3.86 3.21 -1.99
C GLU A 149 -3.98 1.76 -1.48
N LEU A 150 -5.07 1.07 -1.83
CA LEU A 150 -5.29 -0.32 -1.46
C LEU A 150 -4.31 -1.25 -2.16
N ILE A 151 -4.05 -1.00 -3.46
CA ILE A 151 -3.03 -1.73 -4.23
C ILE A 151 -1.67 -1.63 -3.50
N LEU A 152 -1.25 -0.42 -3.13
CA LEU A 152 0.02 -0.21 -2.42
C LEU A 152 0.04 -0.94 -1.08
N GLN A 153 -1.00 -0.78 -0.26
CA GLN A 153 -1.10 -1.44 1.05
C GLN A 153 -1.03 -2.96 0.93
N TRP A 154 -1.76 -3.56 0.00
CA TRP A 154 -1.81 -5.00 -0.17
C TRP A 154 -0.52 -5.58 -0.72
N ARG A 155 0.15 -4.87 -1.64
CA ARG A 155 1.49 -5.25 -2.11
C ARG A 155 2.50 -5.19 -0.96
N MET A 156 2.47 -4.15 -0.13
CA MET A 156 3.33 -4.07 1.07
C MET A 156 3.09 -5.24 2.04
N LEU A 157 1.83 -5.62 2.27
CA LEU A 157 1.48 -6.78 3.08
C LEU A 157 2.03 -8.08 2.48
N ALA A 158 1.91 -8.25 1.16
CA ALA A 158 2.44 -9.41 0.46
C ALA A 158 3.97 -9.52 0.59
N HIS A 159 4.72 -8.43 0.40
CA HIS A 159 6.16 -8.40 0.62
C HIS A 159 6.54 -8.79 2.05
N LYS A 160 5.90 -8.19 3.06
CA LYS A 160 6.13 -8.55 4.48
C LYS A 160 5.82 -10.02 4.77
N PHE A 161 4.75 -10.56 4.17
CA PHE A 161 4.39 -11.96 4.32
C PHE A 161 5.46 -12.89 3.73
N VAL A 162 5.99 -12.57 2.54
CA VAL A 162 7.06 -13.34 1.90
C VAL A 162 8.33 -13.28 2.74
N GLU A 163 8.77 -12.09 3.16
CA GLU A 163 9.95 -11.88 4.02
C GLU A 163 9.86 -12.74 5.29
N LYS A 164 8.76 -12.63 6.05
CA LYS A 164 8.54 -13.43 7.26
C LYS A 164 8.55 -14.93 6.99
N SER A 165 7.99 -15.37 5.85
CA SER A 165 8.00 -16.79 5.47
C SER A 165 9.39 -17.29 5.09
N THR A 166 10.24 -16.44 4.50
CA THR A 166 11.62 -16.80 4.19
C THR A 166 12.47 -16.90 5.46
N GLU A 167 12.33 -15.95 6.38
CA GLU A 167 13.04 -15.96 7.67
C GLU A 167 12.70 -17.18 8.52
N SER A 168 11.41 -17.52 8.63
CA SER A 168 10.96 -18.69 9.40
C SER A 168 11.46 -20.01 8.79
N ASN A 169 11.46 -20.13 7.46
CA ASN A 169 12.03 -21.29 6.76
C ASN A 169 13.55 -21.41 6.98
N LEU A 170 14.28 -20.30 6.94
CA LEU A 170 15.72 -20.28 7.24
C LEU A 170 16.00 -20.70 8.69
N ASN A 171 15.21 -20.21 9.65
CA ASN A 171 15.32 -20.58 11.06
C ASN A 171 15.00 -22.06 11.29
N ALA A 172 13.94 -22.59 10.67
CA ALA A 172 13.61 -24.01 10.72
C ALA A 172 14.70 -24.90 10.09
N ARG A 173 15.33 -24.45 9.00
CA ARG A 173 16.46 -25.14 8.38
C ARG A 173 17.69 -25.15 9.30
N LYS A 174 18.02 -24.03 9.94
CA LYS A 174 19.11 -23.95 10.94
C LYS A 174 18.88 -24.89 12.12
N GLN A 175 17.64 -24.97 12.63
CA GLN A 175 17.29 -25.91 13.71
C GLN A 175 17.40 -27.39 13.29
N LYS A 176 17.11 -27.72 12.03
CA LYS A 176 17.29 -29.08 11.50
C LYS A 176 18.76 -29.44 11.29
N VAL A 177 19.59 -28.48 10.85
CA VAL A 177 21.04 -28.69 10.66
C VAL A 177 21.79 -28.85 11.99
N GLY A 178 21.28 -28.25 13.09
CA GLY A 178 21.82 -28.45 14.44
C GLY A 178 21.42 -29.77 15.12
N LYS A 179 20.49 -30.53 14.57
CA LYS A 179 20.14 -31.89 15.05
C LYS A 179 21.02 -32.91 14.36
N SER A 180 22.30 -32.91 14.76
CA SER A 180 23.26 -33.95 14.43
C SER A 180 22.79 -35.31 14.96
N TRP A 181 23.11 -36.35 14.20
CA TRP A 181 22.70 -37.77 14.23
C TRP A 181 22.84 -38.52 15.58
N TRP A 182 23.24 -37.87 16.69
CA TRP A 182 23.59 -38.54 17.97
C TRP A 182 22.54 -38.50 19.08
N SER A 183 21.26 -38.23 18.81
CA SER A 183 20.19 -38.53 19.79
C SER A 183 19.61 -39.93 19.57
N PHE A 184 20.43 -40.94 19.84
CA PHE A 184 20.00 -42.34 19.97
C PHE A 184 19.88 -42.66 21.47
N GLY A 185 18.68 -42.98 21.94
CA GLY A 185 18.47 -43.50 23.30
C GLY A 185 17.21 -42.97 23.98
N TRP A 186 16.13 -43.73 23.83
CA TRP A 186 14.91 -43.74 24.66
C TRP A 186 13.77 -42.79 24.27
N CYS A 187 12.88 -43.28 23.41
CA CYS A 187 11.46 -43.39 23.76
C CYS A 187 10.78 -44.41 22.84
N GLY A 188 10.40 -45.55 23.40
CA GLY A 188 9.63 -46.58 22.72
C GLY A 188 8.14 -46.23 22.71
N VAL A 189 7.55 -46.32 21.52
CA VAL A 189 6.17 -46.76 21.20
C VAL A 189 5.02 -46.05 21.93
N LEU A 190 4.29 -45.20 21.20
CA LEU A 190 2.85 -45.42 20.99
C LEU A 190 2.30 -44.67 19.75
N SER A 191 1.87 -45.46 18.77
CA SER A 191 0.57 -45.41 18.09
C SER A 191 0.07 -44.14 17.35
N ARG A 192 -0.31 -44.42 16.09
CA ARG A 192 -1.39 -43.85 15.26
C ARG A 192 -1.14 -42.55 14.48
N ASN A 193 -1.04 -42.78 13.16
CA ASN A 193 -1.55 -41.95 12.06
C ASN A 193 -2.20 -40.63 12.47
N THR A 194 -1.47 -39.54 12.26
CA THR A 194 -2.04 -38.22 11.98
C THR A 194 -1.18 -37.56 10.89
N PHE A 195 -1.42 -37.93 9.64
CA PHE A 195 -1.16 -37.02 8.53
C PHE A 195 -2.25 -35.95 8.60
N ASN A 196 -1.96 -34.82 9.25
CA ASN A 196 -2.55 -33.51 8.99
C ASN A 196 -1.94 -32.49 9.96
N LEU A 197 -1.83 -31.24 9.48
CA LEU A 197 -1.51 -30.00 10.22
C LEU A 197 -0.04 -29.56 10.26
N ILE A 198 0.42 -28.90 9.18
CA ILE A 198 0.98 -27.54 9.29
C ILE A 198 0.50 -26.71 8.09
N PHE A 199 -0.79 -26.45 8.04
CA PHE A 199 -1.29 -25.14 7.65
C PHE A 199 -1.80 -24.54 8.96
N GLN A 200 -1.00 -23.66 9.58
CA GLN A 200 -1.62 -22.68 10.46
C GLN A 200 -2.25 -21.65 9.53
N PRO A 201 -3.58 -21.53 9.43
CA PRO A 201 -4.10 -20.21 9.15
C PRO A 201 -3.59 -19.38 10.32
N LEU A 202 -2.78 -18.33 10.07
CA LEU A 202 -2.86 -17.22 11.01
C LEU A 202 -4.36 -16.96 11.19
N ASN A 203 -4.82 -16.76 12.42
CA ASN A 203 -6.16 -16.31 12.76
C ASN A 203 -6.39 -14.90 12.16
N LEU A 204 -6.41 -14.85 10.83
CA LEU A 204 -6.56 -13.73 9.95
C LEU A 204 -8.03 -13.35 9.85
N ASP A 205 -8.97 -14.17 10.32
CA ASP A 205 -10.38 -13.81 10.22
C ASP A 205 -10.77 -12.72 11.22
N PHE A 206 -10.24 -12.72 12.45
CA PHE A 206 -10.53 -11.62 13.38
C PHE A 206 -9.53 -10.47 13.27
N THR A 207 -8.24 -10.76 13.09
CA THR A 207 -7.23 -9.70 12.96
C THR A 207 -7.24 -9.01 11.61
N LEU A 208 -7.59 -9.67 10.48
CA LEU A 208 -7.83 -8.94 9.22
C LEU A 208 -9.12 -8.16 9.25
N VAL A 209 -10.20 -8.70 9.83
CA VAL A 209 -11.44 -7.91 9.96
C VAL A 209 -11.18 -6.68 10.83
N LEU A 210 -10.44 -6.82 11.92
CA LEU A 210 -10.05 -5.69 12.77
C LEU A 210 -9.04 -4.77 12.07
N THR A 211 -8.06 -5.28 11.31
CA THR A 211 -7.14 -4.39 10.55
C THR A 211 -7.82 -3.74 9.36
N VAL A 212 -8.75 -4.38 8.65
CA VAL A 212 -9.56 -3.76 7.61
C VAL A 212 -10.48 -2.70 8.22
N LEU A 213 -11.11 -2.99 9.37
CA LEU A 213 -11.91 -1.99 10.10
C LEU A 213 -11.05 -0.83 10.62
N LEU A 214 -9.84 -1.09 11.11
CA LEU A 214 -8.95 -0.06 11.67
C LEU A 214 -8.23 0.74 10.58
N THR A 215 -7.73 0.10 9.52
CA THR A 215 -7.07 0.80 8.40
C THR A 215 -8.10 1.58 7.61
N TYR A 216 -9.30 1.04 7.35
CA TYR A 216 -10.33 1.77 6.62
C TYR A 216 -10.93 2.95 7.43
N ASN A 217 -11.12 2.81 8.75
CA ASN A 217 -11.55 3.93 9.60
C ASN A 217 -10.45 4.99 9.79
N HIS A 218 -9.16 4.62 9.73
CA HIS A 218 -8.06 5.58 9.90
C HIS A 218 -7.69 6.32 8.60
N ILE A 219 -8.06 5.82 7.42
CA ILE A 219 -7.83 6.47 6.12
C ILE A 219 -8.89 7.55 5.81
N HIS A 220 -10.01 7.57 6.54
CA HIS A 220 -11.14 8.45 6.26
C HIS A 220 -11.63 9.30 7.46
N CYS A 221 -10.88 9.35 8.57
CA CYS A 221 -11.00 10.38 9.60
C CYS A 221 -9.98 11.49 9.38
#